data_AF-A0AAV4JHW6-F1
#
_entry.id   AF-A0AAV4JHW6-F1
#
_cell.length_a   1.000
_cell.length_b   1.000
_cell.length_c   1.000
_cell.angle_alpha   90.00
_cell.angle_beta   90.00
_cell.angle_gamma   90.00
#
_symmetry.space_group_name_H-M   'P 1'
#
loop_
_entity.id
_entity.type
_entity.pdbx_description
1 polymer ?
#
loop_
_entity_poly.entity_id
_entity_poly.type
_entity_poly.pdbx_seq_one_letter_code
_entity_poly.pdbx_strand_id
1 'polypeptide(L)'
;MESSVWDPASWSSFYRDIRTIDVEGWHRRLISKAGRGQLNMYLLMRLLATEAALVCVNLTLLRESAVIRRQRKAARRNTQRQILKSGTNLLLKTRQPDRHCVL
;
A
#
# COMPACT_ATOMS: atom_id res chain seq x y z
N MET A 1 13.39 -30.59 -17.38
CA MET A 1 14.27 -30.04 -16.33
C MET A 1 14.07 -28.54 -16.33
N GLU A 2 13.30 -28.00 -15.39
CA GLU A 2 13.28 -26.55 -15.16
C GLU A 2 14.54 -26.21 -14.36
N SER A 3 15.42 -25.38 -14.94
CA SER A 3 16.55 -24.84 -14.20
C SER A 3 16.02 -23.94 -13.07
N SER A 4 16.38 -24.22 -11.82
CA SER A 4 15.98 -23.38 -10.67
C SER A 4 16.67 -22.01 -10.63
N VAL A 5 17.44 -21.68 -11.66
CA VAL A 5 18.20 -20.45 -11.77
C VAL A 5 17.37 -19.48 -12.61
N TRP A 6 17.20 -18.27 -12.09
CA TRP A 6 16.49 -17.21 -12.79
C TRP A 6 17.13 -16.92 -14.16
N ASP A 7 16.30 -16.64 -15.17
CA ASP A 7 16.72 -16.27 -16.52
C ASP A 7 17.72 -15.08 -16.46
N PRO A 8 18.88 -15.12 -17.14
CA PRO A 8 19.82 -13.99 -17.21
C PRO A 8 19.16 -12.64 -17.55
N ALA A 9 18.08 -12.63 -18.34
CA ALA A 9 17.32 -11.40 -18.66
C ALA A 9 16.65 -10.76 -17.41
N SER A 10 16.55 -11.49 -16.30
CA SER A 10 16.03 -11.02 -15.02
C SER A 10 17.11 -10.49 -14.07
N TRP A 11 18.39 -10.67 -14.41
CA TRP A 11 19.50 -10.23 -13.56
C TRP A 11 19.80 -8.74 -13.71
N SER A 12 19.35 -8.13 -14.81
CA SER A 12 19.49 -6.69 -15.04
C SER A 12 18.19 -5.94 -14.78
N SER A 13 18.30 -4.82 -14.07
CA SER A 13 17.26 -3.80 -13.93
C SER A 13 17.22 -2.82 -15.11
N PHE A 14 18.09 -2.98 -16.10
CA PHE A 14 18.19 -2.10 -17.27
C PHE A 14 16.90 -2.15 -18.10
N TYR A 15 16.37 -0.99 -18.49
CA TYR A 15 15.06 -0.81 -19.17
C TYR A 15 13.82 -1.31 -18.40
N ARG A 16 13.91 -1.59 -17.10
CA ARG A 16 12.72 -1.87 -16.28
C ARG A 16 12.20 -0.60 -15.66
N ASP A 17 10.88 -0.43 -15.65
CA ASP A 17 10.19 0.62 -14.89
C ASP A 17 10.26 0.31 -13.39
N ILE A 18 11.44 0.52 -12.83
CA ILE A 18 11.70 0.39 -11.40
C ILE A 18 11.73 1.80 -10.85
N ARG A 19 10.80 2.09 -9.95
CA ARG A 19 10.83 3.36 -9.23
C ARG A 19 12.13 3.42 -8.45
N THR A 20 12.99 4.38 -8.77
CA THR A 20 14.29 4.60 -8.12
C THR A 20 14.18 4.66 -6.60
N ILE A 21 13.05 5.18 -6.11
CA ILE A 21 12.67 5.27 -4.70
C ILE A 21 12.67 3.90 -4.00
N ASP A 22 12.24 2.83 -4.68
CA ASP A 22 12.13 1.50 -4.08
C ASP A 22 13.54 0.90 -3.87
N VAL A 23 14.47 1.10 -4.82
CA VAL A 23 15.87 0.64 -4.73
C VAL A 23 16.70 1.51 -3.78
N GLU A 24 16.59 2.84 -3.90
CA GLU A 24 17.29 3.77 -3.00
C GLU A 24 16.80 3.64 -1.56
N GLY A 25 15.49 3.46 -1.36
CA GLY A 25 14.90 3.24 -0.04
C GLY A 25 15.41 1.96 0.61
N TRP A 26 15.53 0.88 -0.16
CA TRP A 26 16.13 -0.36 0.30
C TRP A 26 17.61 -0.19 0.67
N HIS A 27 18.39 0.48 -0.18
CA HIS A 27 19.80 0.76 0.09
C HIS A 27 19.99 1.61 1.36
N ARG A 28 19.15 2.63 1.55
CA ARG A 28 19.19 3.51 2.73
C ARG A 28 18.83 2.78 4.02
N ARG A 29 17.85 1.86 3.97
CA ARG A 29 17.52 0.98 5.09
C ARG A 29 18.69 0.06 5.44
N LEU A 30 19.37 -0.50 4.42
CA LEU A 30 20.52 -1.38 4.62
C LEU A 30 21.70 -0.64 5.28
N ILE A 31 22.02 0.57 4.80
CA ILE A 31 23.03 1.45 5.42
C ILE A 31 22.66 1.79 6.87
N SER A 32 21.39 2.10 7.12
CA SER A 32 20.89 2.38 8.47
C SER A 32 21.04 1.19 9.41
N LYS A 33 20.68 -0.02 8.98
CA LYS A 33 20.87 -1.25 9.77
C LYS A 33 22.33 -1.59 10.00
N ALA A 34 23.20 -1.26 9.04
CA ALA A 34 24.63 -1.45 9.17
C ALA A 34 25.31 -0.44 10.11
N GLY A 35 24.68 0.71 10.36
CA GLY A 35 25.26 1.82 11.13
C GLY A 35 26.44 2.52 10.43
N ARG A 36 26.76 2.16 9.18
CA ARG A 36 27.87 2.71 8.39
C ARG A 36 27.61 2.57 6.89
N GLY A 37 28.13 3.51 6.10
CA GLY A 37 27.95 3.54 4.63
C GLY A 37 28.84 2.58 3.86
N GLN A 38 30.06 2.31 4.34
CA GLN A 38 30.99 1.36 3.70
C GLN A 38 30.87 -0.01 4.36
N LEU A 39 30.29 -0.95 3.61
CA LEU A 39 30.06 -2.32 4.04
C LEU A 39 31.04 -3.26 3.35
N ASN A 40 31.81 -4.04 4.13
CA ASN A 40 32.52 -5.20 3.60
C ASN A 40 31.49 -6.22 3.09
N MET A 41 31.78 -6.87 1.95
CA MET A 41 30.95 -7.88 1.31
C MET A 41 30.40 -8.94 2.28
N TYR A 42 31.20 -9.42 3.23
CA TYR A 42 30.73 -10.42 4.21
C TYR A 42 29.64 -9.89 5.14
N LEU A 43 29.76 -8.64 5.58
CA LEU A 43 28.74 -8.00 6.40
C LEU A 43 27.48 -7.71 5.59
N LEU A 44 27.67 -7.27 4.34
CA LEU A 44 26.57 -7.08 3.39
C LEU A 44 25.78 -8.37 3.19
N MET A 45 26.44 -9.50 2.92
CA MET A 45 25.78 -10.81 2.74
C MET A 45 24.97 -11.23 3.97
N ARG A 46 25.49 -11.01 5.19
CA ARG A 46 24.75 -11.31 6.43
C ARG A 46 23.51 -10.43 6.60
N LEU A 47 23.60 -9.14 6.29
CA LEU A 47 22.46 -8.23 6.34
C LEU A 47 21.42 -8.60 5.28
N LEU A 48 21.86 -8.98 4.08
CA LEU A 48 20.98 -9.44 3.01
C LEU A 48 20.25 -10.73 3.40
N ALA A 49 20.94 -11.69 4.00
CA ALA A 49 20.34 -12.95 4.45
C ALA A 49 19.26 -12.71 5.52
N THR A 50 19.52 -11.81 6.48
CA THR A 50 18.53 -11.45 7.51
C THR A 50 17.34 -10.69 6.94
N GLU A 51 17.55 -9.76 6.00
CA GLU A 51 16.45 -9.09 5.30
C GLU A 51 15.62 -10.07 4.47
N ALA A 52 16.26 -10.99 3.73
CA ALA A 52 15.58 -11.99 2.91
C ALA A 52 14.64 -12.87 3.73
N ALA A 53 15.06 -13.28 4.94
CA ALA A 53 14.22 -14.05 5.86
C ALA A 53 12.94 -13.29 6.28
N LEU A 54 13.01 -11.95 6.35
CA LEU A 54 11.89 -11.09 6.72
C LEU A 54 10.98 -10.72 5.54
N VAL A 55 11.42 -10.90 4.29
CA VAL A 55 10.63 -10.55 3.09
C VAL A 55 9.30 -11.28 3.07
N CYS A 56 9.28 -12.58 3.37
CA CYS A 56 8.05 -13.38 3.38
C CYS A 56 7.05 -12.85 4.42
N VAL A 57 7.52 -12.56 5.64
CA VAL A 57 6.68 -12.00 6.72
C VAL A 57 6.15 -10.63 6.34
N ASN A 58 7.02 -9.76 5.81
CA ASN A 58 6.64 -8.44 5.35
C ASN A 58 5.59 -8.51 4.22
N LEU A 59 5.73 -9.46 3.30
CA LEU A 59 4.77 -9.65 2.21
C LEU A 59 3.39 -10.03 2.74
N THR A 60 3.33 -10.94 3.71
CA THR A 60 2.09 -11.35 4.38
C THR A 60 1.45 -10.15 5.08
N LEU A 61 2.20 -9.40 5.88
CA LEU A 61 1.72 -8.21 6.58
C LEU A 61 1.26 -7.10 5.60
N LEU A 62 1.94 -6.94 4.47
CA LEU A 62 1.54 -5.99 3.43
C LEU A 62 0.23 -6.41 2.74
N ARG A 63 0.03 -7.71 2.50
CA ARG A 63 -1.23 -8.25 1.98
C ARG A 63 -2.38 -8.01 2.96
N GLU A 64 -2.18 -8.35 4.23
CA GLU A 64 -3.18 -8.14 5.28
C GLU A 64 -3.49 -6.66 5.51
N SER A 65 -2.46 -5.81 5.59
CA SER A 65 -2.64 -4.35 5.75
C SER A 65 -3.27 -3.71 4.52
N ALA A 66 -3.10 -4.27 3.32
CA ALA A 66 -3.83 -3.84 2.13
C ALA A 66 -5.33 -4.13 2.24
N VAL A 67 -5.70 -5.28 2.80
CA VAL A 67 -7.10 -5.62 3.10
C VAL A 67 -7.67 -4.61 4.11
N ILE A 68 -6.96 -4.33 5.20
CA ILE A 68 -7.39 -3.37 6.22
C ILE A 68 -7.55 -1.95 5.62
N ARG A 69 -6.61 -1.49 4.79
CA ARG A 69 -6.73 -0.20 4.10
C ARG A 69 -7.95 -0.14 3.18
N ARG A 70 -8.22 -1.20 2.41
CA ARG A 70 -9.38 -1.28 1.53
C ARG A 70 -10.68 -1.22 2.34
N GLN A 71 -10.78 -1.98 3.43
CA GLN A 71 -11.92 -1.97 4.34
C GLN A 71 -12.15 -0.58 4.95
N ARG A 72 -11.10 0.07 5.48
CA ARG A 72 -11.19 1.44 6.02
C ARG A 72 -11.66 2.45 4.97
N LYS A 73 -11.14 2.35 3.73
CA LYS A 73 -11.56 3.22 2.62
C LYS A 73 -13.03 3.00 2.26
N ALA A 74 -13.48 1.75 2.25
CA ALA A 74 -14.89 1.41 1.99
C ALA A 74 -15.81 1.91 3.11
N ALA A 75 -15.44 1.72 4.38
CA ALA A 75 -16.19 2.21 5.53
C ALA A 75 -16.34 3.73 5.48
N ARG A 76 -15.25 4.48 5.26
CA ARG A 76 -15.29 5.95 5.10
C ARG A 76 -16.24 6.39 3.98
N ARG A 77 -16.20 5.72 2.83
CA ARG A 77 -17.10 6.00 1.70
C ARG A 77 -18.56 5.73 2.05
N ASN A 78 -18.85 4.65 2.77
CA ASN A 78 -20.21 4.31 3.21
C ASN A 78 -20.74 5.32 4.22
N THR A 79 -19.94 5.72 5.21
CA THR A 79 -20.30 6.79 6.14
C THR A 79 -20.59 8.09 5.40
N GLN A 80 -19.74 8.48 4.45
CA GLN A 80 -19.94 9.70 3.65
C GLN A 80 -21.22 9.61 2.80
N ARG A 81 -21.51 8.44 2.20
CA ARG A 81 -22.78 8.21 1.48
C ARG A 81 -24.00 8.31 2.39
N GLN A 82 -23.93 7.77 3.62
CA GLN A 82 -25.03 7.87 4.57
C GLN A 82 -25.27 9.31 5.02
N ILE A 83 -24.21 10.07 5.31
CA ILE A 83 -24.30 11.50 5.65
C ILE A 83 -24.99 12.27 4.52
N LEU A 84 -24.57 12.05 3.27
CA LEU A 84 -25.20 12.69 2.10
C LEU A 84 -26.68 12.31 1.97
N LYS A 85 -27.03 11.02 2.13
CA LYS A 85 -28.44 10.55 2.10
C LYS A 85 -29.29 11.16 3.21
N SER A 86 -28.78 11.24 4.43
CA SER A 86 -29.49 11.85 5.55
C SER A 86 -29.70 13.35 5.33
N GLY A 87 -28.70 14.05 4.80
CA GLY A 87 -28.81 15.46 4.39
C GLY A 87 -29.84 15.69 3.28
N THR A 88 -29.92 14.80 2.28
CA THR A 88 -30.93 14.89 1.21
C THR A 88 -32.36 14.62 1.72
N ASN A 89 -32.54 13.71 2.68
CA ASN A 89 -33.85 13.45 3.27
C ASN A 89 -34.36 14.65 4.09
N LEU A 90 -33.47 15.36 4.78
CA LEU A 90 -33.80 16.61 5.49
C LEU A 90 -34.22 17.72 4.52
N LEU A 91 -33.55 17.84 3.37
CA LEU A 91 -33.87 18.83 2.33
C LEU A 91 -35.19 18.53 1.58
N LEU A 92 -35.57 17.26 1.45
CA LEU A 92 -36.86 16.89 0.85
C LEU A 92 -38.02 17.05 1.84
N LYS A 93 -37.78 16.91 3.15
CA LYS A 93 -38.78 17.08 4.22
C LYS A 93 -39.22 18.54 4.38
N THR A 94 -38.36 19.51 4.09
CA THR A 94 -38.68 20.95 4.11
C THR A 94 -39.35 21.44 2.83
N ARG A 95 -39.56 20.58 1.83
CA ARG A 95 -40.10 20.92 0.51
C ARG A 95 -41.48 20.26 0.25
N GLN A 96 -42.29 20.05 1.29
CA GLN A 96 -43.73 19.87 1.12
C GLN A 96 -44.37 21.28 1.14
N PRO A 97 -44.88 21.81 0.01
CA PRO A 97 -45.75 22.97 0.07
C PRO A 97 -47.06 22.52 0.70
N ASP A 98 -47.47 23.22 1.77
CA ASP A 98 -48.79 23.08 2.38
C ASP A 98 -49.85 23.21 1.29
N ARG A 99 -50.45 22.07 0.92
CA ARG A 99 -51.62 22.04 0.05
C ARG A 99 -52.83 22.40 0.89
N HIS A 100 -52.99 23.69 1.15
CA HIS A 100 -54.28 24.26 1.52
C HIS A 100 -54.66 25.27 0.44
N CYS A 101 -55.44 24.79 -0.53
CA CYS A 101 -56.31 25.65 -1.33
C CYS A 101 -57.76 25.35 -0.94
N VAL A 102 -58.58 26.39 -1.07
CA VAL A 102 -60.05 26.42 -1.14
C VAL A 102 -60.72 26.31 0.24
N LEU A 103 -61.55 27.26 0.70
CA LEU A 103 -62.57 28.08 0.03
C LEU A 103 -62.45 29.58 0.31
#